data_AF-A0A3M2SAQ6-F1
#
_entry.id   AF-A0A3M2SAQ6-F1
#
_cell.length_a   1.000
_cell.length_b   1.000
_cell.length_c   1.000
_cell.angle_alpha   90.00
_cell.angle_beta   90.00
_cell.angle_gamma   90.00
#
_symmetry.space_group_name_H-M   'P 1'
#
loop_
_entity.id
_entity.type
_entity.pdbx_description
1 polymer ?
#
loop_
_entity_poly.entity_id
_entity_poly.type
_entity_poly.pdbx_seq_one_letter_code
_entity_poly.pdbx_strand_id
1 'polypeptide(L)'
;METPRTWIVASKATAIAQMLGLHRDPRLWKIAPLEKSVRRKLWWATYMADVWASLYHGNPPHIAKDSFTTSPIQIEEILMDEDVNEDPLNFIEPSLASIDVTACARFVESVKLSRILRELLDSFYSDQAYKTTITDTKTRESKLFEIEKQLESWMLLRASCVGIMQSDDPQDYTTNGKRFTIFSWPMSNLPS
;
A
#
# COMPACT_ATOMS: atom_id res chain seq x y z
N MET A 1 9.77 19.39 -3.07
CA MET A 1 10.87 18.56 -2.56
C MET A 1 10.29 17.65 -1.49
N GLU A 2 10.22 16.36 -1.74
CA GLU A 2 9.82 15.40 -0.71
C GLU A 2 10.89 15.39 0.38
N THR A 3 10.49 15.59 1.63
CA THR A 3 11.45 15.73 2.73
C THR A 3 12.01 14.35 3.12
N PRO A 4 13.31 14.20 3.43
CA PRO A 4 13.90 12.96 3.95
C PRO A 4 13.22 12.38 5.21
N ARG A 5 12.29 13.15 5.78
CA ARG A 5 11.46 12.78 6.93
C ARG A 5 10.65 11.51 6.67
N THR A 6 10.17 11.29 5.45
CA THR A 6 9.33 10.10 5.14
C THR A 6 10.08 8.80 5.40
N TRP A 7 11.35 8.70 4.97
CA TRP A 7 12.19 7.52 5.22
C TRP A 7 12.47 7.31 6.72
N ILE A 8 12.73 8.38 7.47
CA ILE A 8 12.92 8.32 8.92
C ILE A 8 11.63 7.92 9.66
N VAL A 9 10.48 8.39 9.21
CA VAL A 9 9.18 8.01 9.80
C VAL A 9 8.89 6.53 9.50
N ALA A 10 9.17 6.07 8.28
CA ALA A 10 9.02 4.66 7.91
C ALA A 10 9.91 3.74 8.76
N SER A 11 11.14 4.16 9.07
CA SER A 11 12.03 3.41 9.96
C SER A 11 11.47 3.25 11.38
N LYS A 12 10.90 4.32 11.93
CA LYS A 12 10.23 4.29 13.24
C LYS A 12 8.98 3.42 13.22
N ALA A 13 8.15 3.54 12.18
CA ALA A 13 6.97 2.69 12.01
C ALA A 13 7.36 1.21 11.93
N THR A 14 8.43 0.89 11.21
CA THR A 14 9.00 -0.47 11.11
C THR A 14 9.41 -1.00 12.48
N ALA A 15 10.16 -0.21 13.26
CA ALA A 15 10.58 -0.60 14.60
C ALA A 15 9.37 -0.88 15.52
N ILE A 16 8.36 0.00 15.52
CA ILE A 16 7.13 -0.19 16.30
C ILE A 16 6.39 -1.45 15.86
N ALA A 17 6.22 -1.66 14.55
CA ALA A 17 5.55 -2.84 14.02
C ALA A 17 6.28 -4.14 14.39
N GLN A 18 7.62 -4.12 14.41
CA GLN A 18 8.43 -5.26 14.83
C GLN A 18 8.28 -5.52 16.34
N MET A 19 8.30 -4.48 17.17
CA MET A 19 8.07 -4.60 18.63
C MET A 19 6.69 -5.18 18.96
N LEU A 20 5.66 -4.83 18.18
CA LEU A 20 4.31 -5.39 18.31
C LEU A 20 4.17 -6.82 17.74
N GLY A 21 5.22 -7.35 17.11
CA GLY A 21 5.23 -8.69 16.52
C GLY A 21 4.48 -8.80 15.19
N LEU A 22 4.18 -7.68 14.51
CA LEU A 22 3.38 -7.68 13.27
C LEU A 22 4.09 -8.36 12.08
N HIS A 23 5.42 -8.43 12.13
CA HIS A 23 6.27 -9.13 11.16
C HIS A 23 6.12 -10.66 11.18
N ARG A 24 5.43 -11.22 12.18
CA ARG A 24 5.22 -12.66 12.33
C ARG A 24 3.82 -13.03 11.88
N ASP A 25 3.72 -14.10 11.10
CA ASP A 25 2.43 -14.57 10.60
C ASP A 25 1.55 -15.09 11.75
N PRO A 26 0.39 -14.47 12.04
CA PRO A 26 -0.46 -14.85 13.16
C PRO A 26 -1.42 -16.00 12.83
N ARG A 27 -1.36 -16.61 11.64
CA ARG A 27 -2.30 -17.67 11.22
C ARG A 27 -2.43 -18.81 12.23
N LEU A 28 -1.32 -19.25 12.80
CA LEU A 28 -1.28 -20.35 13.80
C LEU A 28 -1.57 -19.89 15.24
N TRP A 29 -1.75 -18.60 15.48
CA TRP A 29 -1.98 -18.08 16.83
C TRP A 29 -3.42 -18.32 17.27
N LYS A 30 -3.64 -18.50 18.58
CA LYS A 30 -4.96 -18.69 19.17
C LYS A 30 -5.61 -17.34 19.54
N ILE A 31 -5.83 -16.50 18.53
CA ILE A 31 -6.46 -15.17 18.65
C ILE A 31 -7.61 -15.04 17.66
N ALA A 32 -8.45 -14.00 17.83
CA ALA A 32 -9.60 -13.76 16.98
C ALA A 32 -9.20 -13.58 15.50
N PRO A 33 -9.97 -14.11 14.53
CA PRO A 33 -9.67 -13.97 13.10
C PRO A 33 -9.53 -12.51 12.64
N LEU A 34 -10.37 -11.63 13.16
CA LEU A 34 -10.30 -10.19 12.95
C LEU A 34 -8.95 -9.61 13.41
N GLU A 35 -8.49 -9.97 14.61
CA GLU A 35 -7.20 -9.53 15.12
C GLU A 35 -6.04 -10.00 14.21
N LYS A 36 -6.11 -11.24 13.70
CA LYS A 36 -5.13 -11.75 12.70
C LYS A 36 -5.14 -10.91 11.43
N SER A 37 -6.33 -10.57 10.93
CA SER A 37 -6.51 -9.72 9.75
C SER A 37 -5.87 -8.35 9.96
N VAL A 38 -6.22 -7.66 11.05
CA VAL A 38 -5.70 -6.32 11.39
C VAL A 38 -4.18 -6.34 11.51
N ARG A 39 -3.60 -7.31 12.23
CA ARG A 39 -2.14 -7.45 12.37
C ARG A 39 -1.44 -7.56 11.02
N ARG A 40 -2.00 -8.36 10.10
CA ARG A 40 -1.45 -8.54 8.75
C ARG A 40 -1.62 -7.30 7.88
N LYS A 41 -2.78 -6.64 7.92
CA LYS A 41 -3.03 -5.35 7.24
C LYS A 41 -2.00 -4.30 7.67
N LEU A 42 -1.77 -4.15 8.98
CA LEU A 42 -0.81 -3.21 9.55
C LEU A 42 0.63 -3.53 9.15
N TRP A 43 1.01 -4.80 9.14
CA TRP A 43 2.34 -5.21 8.66
C TRP A 43 2.54 -4.83 7.19
N TRP A 44 1.60 -5.19 6.32
CA TRP A 44 1.71 -4.89 4.90
C TRP A 44 1.67 -3.39 4.61
N ALA A 45 0.89 -2.59 5.35
CA ALA A 45 0.93 -1.13 5.26
C ALA A 45 2.32 -0.58 5.65
N THR A 46 2.91 -1.10 6.72
CA THR A 46 4.27 -0.73 7.16
C THR A 46 5.31 -1.09 6.11
N TYR A 47 5.22 -2.30 5.54
CA TYR A 47 6.10 -2.78 4.48
C TYR A 47 6.05 -1.89 3.24
N MET A 48 4.84 -1.51 2.79
CA MET A 48 4.68 -0.59 1.67
C MET A 48 5.33 0.75 1.99
N ALA A 49 5.06 1.34 3.16
CA ALA A 49 5.63 2.63 3.54
C ALA A 49 7.18 2.61 3.49
N ASP A 50 7.81 1.54 3.96
CA ASP A 50 9.26 1.36 3.89
C ASP A 50 9.79 1.29 2.46
N VAL A 51 9.17 0.45 1.61
CA VAL A 51 9.57 0.29 0.21
C VAL A 51 9.42 1.59 -0.57
N TRP A 52 8.27 2.24 -0.48
CA TRP A 52 8.00 3.46 -1.23
C TRP A 52 8.89 4.62 -0.75
N ALA A 53 9.07 4.78 0.56
CA ALA A 53 9.99 5.80 1.08
C ALA A 53 11.44 5.58 0.60
N SER A 54 11.87 4.31 0.54
CA SER A 54 13.19 3.94 0.05
C SER A 54 13.35 4.23 -1.44
N LEU A 55 12.33 3.92 -2.24
CA LEU A 55 12.29 4.22 -3.66
C LEU A 55 12.39 5.73 -3.94
N TYR A 56 11.55 6.55 -3.29
CA TYR A 56 11.52 8.00 -3.53
C TYR A 56 12.82 8.71 -3.17
N HIS A 57 13.54 8.20 -2.17
CA HIS A 57 14.77 8.81 -1.69
C HIS A 57 16.05 8.10 -2.16
N GLY A 58 15.94 7.02 -2.93
CA GLY A 58 17.08 6.22 -3.38
C GLY A 58 17.85 5.56 -2.22
N ASN A 59 17.20 5.36 -1.08
CA ASN A 59 17.80 4.75 0.11
C ASN A 59 17.51 3.23 0.13
N PRO A 60 18.31 2.45 0.87
CA PRO A 60 17.98 1.06 1.14
C PRO A 60 16.69 0.92 1.99
N PRO A 61 15.84 -0.09 1.71
CA PRO A 61 14.76 -0.49 2.61
C PRO A 61 15.25 -0.90 4.00
N HIS A 62 14.50 -0.55 5.04
CA HIS A 62 14.83 -0.92 6.42
C HIS A 62 14.50 -2.38 6.74
N ILE A 63 13.42 -2.91 6.17
CA ILE A 63 12.97 -4.27 6.44
C ILE A 63 13.87 -5.24 5.68
N ALA A 64 14.65 -6.08 6.35
CA ALA A 64 15.44 -7.11 5.66
C ALA A 64 14.54 -8.21 5.07
N LYS A 65 14.96 -8.80 3.93
CA LYS A 65 14.16 -9.80 3.18
C LYS A 65 13.69 -10.98 4.04
N ASP A 66 14.54 -11.46 4.94
CA ASP A 66 14.27 -12.62 5.78
C ASP A 66 13.85 -12.24 7.23
N SER A 67 13.49 -10.97 7.46
CA SER A 67 13.14 -10.47 8.81
C SER A 67 11.67 -10.65 9.20
N PHE A 68 10.84 -11.20 8.33
CA PHE A 68 9.41 -11.37 8.55
C PHE A 68 8.90 -12.67 7.94
N THR A 69 7.82 -13.22 8.49
CA THR A 69 7.21 -14.48 8.03
C THR A 69 5.79 -14.29 7.50
N THR A 70 5.26 -13.07 7.55
CA THR A 70 3.88 -12.76 7.17
C THR A 70 3.61 -13.05 5.69
N SER A 71 2.65 -13.93 5.43
CA SER A 71 2.24 -14.31 4.07
C SER A 71 1.51 -13.18 3.33
N PRO A 72 1.61 -13.08 1.98
CA PRO A 72 0.85 -12.11 1.19
C PRO A 72 -0.64 -12.13 1.50
N ILE A 73 -1.22 -10.94 1.63
CA ILE A 73 -2.62 -10.72 1.98
C ILE A 73 -3.55 -10.97 0.79
N GLN A 74 -4.64 -11.69 1.03
CA GLN A 74 -5.73 -11.91 0.07
C GLN A 74 -6.90 -10.98 0.36
N ILE A 75 -7.77 -10.76 -0.62
CA ILE A 75 -8.90 -9.82 -0.51
C ILE A 75 -9.84 -10.26 0.61
N GLU A 76 -10.12 -11.55 0.73
CA GLU A 76 -11.04 -12.14 1.72
C GLU A 76 -10.57 -11.86 3.14
N GLU A 77 -9.26 -11.86 3.36
CA GLU A 77 -8.66 -11.55 4.66
C GLU A 77 -8.81 -10.06 4.98
N ILE A 78 -8.96 -9.18 3.99
CA ILE A 78 -9.21 -7.74 4.18
C ILE A 78 -10.67 -7.46 4.49
N LEU A 79 -11.58 -8.18 3.82
CA LEU A 79 -13.02 -8.06 3.99
C LEU A 79 -13.52 -8.52 5.37
N MET A 80 -12.66 -9.13 6.21
CA MET A 80 -12.98 -9.38 7.61
C MET A 80 -13.09 -8.03 8.34
N ASP A 81 -14.32 -7.58 8.56
CA ASP A 81 -14.66 -6.36 9.29
C ASP A 81 -14.89 -6.65 10.78
N GLU A 82 -14.80 -5.62 11.62
CA GLU A 82 -15.39 -5.68 12.94
C GLU A 82 -16.91 -5.80 12.74
N ASP A 83 -17.51 -6.92 13.14
CA ASP A 83 -18.92 -6.90 13.49
C ASP A 83 -19.02 -5.91 14.67
N VAL A 84 -19.25 -4.63 14.35
CA VAL A 84 -19.58 -3.61 15.33
C VAL A 84 -20.90 -4.09 15.91
N ASN A 85 -20.81 -4.80 17.04
CA ASN A 85 -21.95 -5.22 17.84
C ASN A 85 -22.92 -4.04 17.91
N GLU A 86 -24.17 -4.34 17.58
CA GLU A 86 -25.24 -3.40 17.27
C GLU A 86 -25.20 -2.10 18.11
N ASP A 87 -25.41 -0.98 17.41
CA ASP A 87 -25.69 0.38 17.89
C ASP A 87 -24.56 1.44 17.93
N PRO A 88 -23.90 1.70 16.78
CA PRO A 88 -23.69 3.10 16.33
C PRO A 88 -24.16 3.38 14.89
N LEU A 89 -24.57 2.35 14.14
CA LEU A 89 -24.93 2.45 12.70
C LEU A 89 -26.22 3.23 12.42
N ASN A 90 -27.01 3.58 13.44
CA ASN A 90 -28.21 4.40 13.28
C ASN A 90 -27.94 5.86 12.84
N PHE A 91 -26.67 6.30 12.83
CA PHE A 91 -26.27 7.65 12.40
C PHE A 91 -25.41 7.67 11.13
N ILE A 92 -25.16 6.51 10.50
CA ILE A 92 -24.27 6.41 9.34
C ILE A 92 -25.11 6.14 8.08
N GLU A 93 -24.88 6.92 7.03
CA GLU A 93 -25.53 6.74 5.73
C GLU A 93 -25.25 5.32 5.20
N PRO A 94 -26.24 4.56 4.70
CA PRO A 94 -26.07 3.16 4.29
C PRO A 94 -24.95 2.92 3.25
N SER A 95 -24.57 3.96 2.51
CA SER A 95 -23.45 3.96 1.55
C SER A 95 -22.06 3.89 2.21
N LEU A 96 -21.94 4.25 3.49
CA LEU A 96 -20.71 4.20 4.28
C LEU A 96 -20.60 2.90 5.10
N ALA A 97 -21.69 2.12 5.19
CA ALA A 97 -21.72 0.85 5.90
C ALA A 97 -21.29 -0.35 5.02
N SER A 98 -21.16 -0.16 3.70
CA SER A 98 -20.72 -1.22 2.79
C SER A 98 -19.19 -1.23 2.66
N ILE A 99 -18.60 -2.43 2.78
CA ILE A 99 -17.17 -2.62 2.62
C ILE A 99 -16.77 -2.25 1.19
N ASP A 100 -15.86 -1.28 1.04
CA ASP A 100 -15.32 -0.90 -0.26
C ASP A 100 -14.36 -2.00 -0.78
N VAL A 101 -14.95 -2.96 -1.51
CA VAL A 101 -14.22 -4.04 -2.20
C VAL A 101 -13.15 -3.48 -3.14
N THR A 102 -13.39 -2.30 -3.73
CA THR A 102 -12.43 -1.63 -4.61
C THR A 102 -11.21 -1.15 -3.83
N ALA A 103 -11.41 -0.56 -2.65
CA ALA A 103 -10.30 -0.19 -1.76
C ALA A 103 -9.51 -1.42 -1.30
N CYS A 104 -10.19 -2.52 -0.97
CA CYS A 104 -9.54 -3.77 -0.58
C CYS A 104 -8.68 -4.34 -1.72
N ALA A 105 -9.23 -4.39 -2.95
CA ALA A 105 -8.49 -4.82 -4.13
C ALA A 105 -7.28 -3.91 -4.40
N ARG A 106 -7.45 -2.58 -4.32
CA ARG A 106 -6.35 -1.61 -4.46
C ARG A 106 -5.24 -1.84 -3.44
N PHE A 107 -5.58 -2.17 -2.20
CA PHE A 107 -4.59 -2.48 -1.16
C PHE A 107 -3.79 -3.74 -1.51
N VAL A 108 -4.46 -4.84 -1.88
CA VAL A 108 -3.79 -6.09 -2.30
C VAL A 108 -2.85 -5.83 -3.48
N GLU A 109 -3.31 -5.09 -4.48
CA GLU A 109 -2.50 -4.75 -5.65
C GLU A 109 -1.31 -3.84 -5.29
N SER A 110 -1.51 -2.90 -4.35
CA SER A 110 -0.42 -2.05 -3.85
C SER A 110 0.65 -2.87 -3.13
N VAL A 111 0.24 -3.90 -2.37
CA VAL A 111 1.16 -4.85 -1.74
C VAL A 111 1.95 -5.63 -2.77
N LYS A 112 1.29 -6.15 -3.83
CA LYS A 112 1.96 -6.86 -4.92
C LYS A 112 2.99 -5.97 -5.62
N LEU A 113 2.61 -4.76 -6.02
CA LEU A 113 3.51 -3.81 -6.65
C LEU A 113 4.71 -3.48 -5.74
N SER A 114 4.47 -3.25 -4.44
CA SER A 114 5.54 -2.96 -3.49
C SER A 114 6.53 -4.11 -3.34
N ARG A 115 6.12 -5.36 -3.61
CA ARG A 115 7.04 -6.50 -3.65
C ARG A 115 7.91 -6.50 -4.91
N ILE A 116 7.32 -6.22 -6.08
CA ILE A 116 8.08 -6.08 -7.34
C ILE A 116 9.11 -4.94 -7.20
N LEU A 117 8.69 -3.79 -6.67
CA LEU A 117 9.57 -2.66 -6.39
C LEU A 117 10.69 -3.04 -5.40
N ARG A 118 10.39 -3.86 -4.40
CA ARG A 118 11.41 -4.35 -3.49
C ARG A 118 12.47 -5.19 -4.18
N GLU A 119 12.07 -6.09 -5.08
CA GLU A 119 13.01 -6.92 -5.86
C GLU A 119 13.91 -6.06 -6.74
N LEU A 120 13.38 -4.97 -7.32
CA LEU A 120 14.14 -3.97 -8.06
C LEU A 120 15.14 -3.25 -7.16
N LEU A 121 14.72 -2.78 -5.99
CA LEU A 121 15.60 -2.09 -5.04
C LEU A 121 16.75 -3.01 -4.60
N ASP A 122 16.46 -4.26 -4.23
CA ASP A 122 17.49 -5.19 -3.80
C ASP A 122 18.47 -5.55 -4.95
N SER A 123 17.96 -5.64 -6.19
CA SER A 123 18.72 -6.06 -7.36
C SER A 123 19.59 -4.97 -7.99
N PHE A 124 19.27 -3.68 -7.79
CA PHE A 124 19.95 -2.56 -8.46
C PHE A 124 20.41 -1.45 -7.53
N TYR A 125 19.75 -1.27 -6.38
CA TYR A 125 19.97 -0.15 -5.46
C TYR A 125 20.64 -0.56 -4.14
N SER A 126 20.96 -1.84 -3.95
CA SER A 126 21.82 -2.26 -2.84
C SER A 126 23.30 -2.02 -3.16
N ASP A 127 24.13 -1.72 -2.16
CA ASP A 127 25.57 -1.51 -2.36
C ASP A 127 26.27 -2.72 -2.98
N GLN A 128 25.81 -3.92 -2.64
CA GLN A 128 26.31 -5.16 -3.21
C GLN A 128 25.84 -5.33 -4.65
N ALA A 129 24.56 -5.05 -4.93
CA ALA A 129 24.06 -5.02 -6.30
C ALA A 129 24.87 -4.06 -7.15
N TYR A 130 25.12 -2.83 -6.69
CA TYR A 130 25.92 -1.85 -7.43
C TYR A 130 27.29 -2.40 -7.83
N LYS A 131 28.02 -3.05 -6.91
CA LYS A 131 29.33 -3.68 -7.19
C LYS A 131 29.23 -4.80 -8.23
N THR A 132 28.29 -5.74 -8.05
CA THR A 132 28.11 -6.86 -8.98
C THR A 132 27.66 -6.39 -10.36
N THR A 133 26.78 -5.41 -10.39
CA THR A 133 26.11 -4.86 -11.58
C THR A 133 27.06 -4.09 -12.50
N ILE A 134 28.10 -3.47 -11.94
CA ILE A 134 29.16 -2.82 -12.73
C ILE A 134 30.07 -3.85 -13.41
N THR A 135 30.18 -5.05 -12.83
CA THR A 135 31.12 -6.07 -13.30
C THR A 135 30.46 -7.04 -14.29
N ASP A 136 29.15 -7.25 -14.18
CA ASP A 136 28.38 -8.20 -15.00
C ASP A 136 27.10 -7.56 -15.58
N THR A 137 27.27 -6.90 -16.73
CA THR A 137 26.19 -6.24 -17.47
C THR A 137 25.10 -7.21 -17.95
N LYS A 138 25.44 -8.47 -18.28
CA LYS A 138 24.48 -9.43 -18.81
C LYS A 138 23.48 -9.89 -17.75
N THR A 139 23.97 -10.17 -16.54
CA THR A 139 23.11 -10.52 -15.40
C THR A 139 22.20 -9.37 -15.01
N ARG A 140 22.71 -8.13 -15.11
CA ARG A 140 21.92 -6.92 -14.89
C ARG A 140 20.74 -6.81 -15.86
N GLU A 141 21.01 -6.92 -17.16
CA GLU A 141 19.99 -6.82 -18.21
C GLU A 141 18.93 -7.91 -18.09
N SER A 142 19.35 -9.15 -17.77
CA SER A 142 18.43 -10.27 -17.58
C SER A 142 17.48 -10.05 -16.38
N LYS A 143 18.00 -9.54 -15.25
CA LYS A 143 17.17 -9.19 -14.09
C LYS A 143 16.21 -8.04 -14.37
N LEU A 144 16.66 -7.04 -15.13
CA LEU A 144 15.83 -5.88 -15.49
C LEU A 144 14.65 -6.32 -16.36
N PHE A 145 14.93 -7.16 -17.36
CA PHE A 145 13.91 -7.72 -18.24
C PHE A 145 12.88 -8.56 -17.47
N GLU A 146 13.32 -9.35 -16.48
CA GLU A 146 12.39 -10.12 -15.64
C GLU A 146 11.47 -9.20 -14.81
N ILE A 147 11.99 -8.13 -14.22
CA ILE A 147 11.18 -7.16 -13.47
C ILE A 147 10.22 -6.41 -14.41
N GLU A 148 10.67 -6.01 -15.60
CA GLU A 148 9.84 -5.37 -16.61
C GLU A 148 8.64 -6.26 -16.96
N LYS A 149 8.89 -7.55 -17.23
CA LYS A 149 7.83 -8.54 -17.48
C LYS A 149 6.87 -8.70 -16.30
N GLN A 150 7.36 -8.70 -15.06
CA GLN A 150 6.50 -8.74 -13.87
C GLN A 150 5.59 -7.50 -13.79
N LEU A 151 6.13 -6.31 -14.08
CA LEU A 151 5.37 -5.05 -14.10
C LEU A 151 4.33 -5.04 -15.21
N GLU A 152 4.66 -5.51 -16.41
CA GLU A 152 3.71 -5.65 -17.51
C GLU A 152 2.57 -6.60 -17.15
N SER A 153 2.91 -7.78 -16.61
CA SER A 153 1.91 -8.75 -16.16
C SER A 153 1.00 -8.16 -15.08
N TRP A 154 1.57 -7.46 -14.10
CA TRP A 154 0.81 -6.78 -13.06
C TRP A 154 -0.11 -5.69 -13.64
N MET A 155 0.38 -4.88 -14.57
CA MET A 155 -0.38 -3.79 -15.20
C MET A 155 -1.56 -4.31 -16.02
N LEU A 156 -1.36 -5.39 -16.78
CA LEU A 156 -2.42 -6.06 -17.55
C LEU A 156 -3.49 -6.65 -16.63
N LEU A 157 -3.10 -7.26 -15.52
CA LEU A 157 -4.04 -7.81 -14.55
C LEU A 157 -4.87 -6.68 -13.90
N ARG A 158 -4.25 -5.54 -13.58
CA ARG A 158 -4.91 -4.39 -12.96
C ARG A 158 -5.95 -3.73 -13.86
N ALA A 159 -5.69 -3.61 -15.15
CA ALA A 159 -6.63 -3.03 -16.11
C ALA A 159 -7.97 -3.79 -16.18
N SER A 160 -7.97 -5.07 -15.78
CA SER A 160 -9.18 -5.91 -15.75
C SER A 160 -10.02 -5.77 -14.47
N CYS A 161 -9.43 -5.38 -13.34
CA CYS A 161 -10.08 -5.35 -12.02
C CYS A 161 -10.27 -3.94 -11.44
N VAL A 162 -9.52 -2.95 -11.93
CA VAL A 162 -9.80 -1.54 -11.76
C VAL A 162 -10.26 -1.07 -13.11
N GLY A 163 -11.57 -1.11 -13.37
CA GLY A 163 -12.12 -0.57 -14.60
C GLY A 163 -11.57 0.83 -14.81
N ILE A 164 -10.69 0.99 -15.80
CA ILE A 164 -10.52 2.28 -16.44
C ILE A 164 -11.88 2.47 -17.11
N MET A 165 -12.84 3.03 -16.37
CA MET A 165 -14.06 3.53 -16.97
C MET A 165 -13.61 4.70 -17.84
N GLN A 166 -13.29 4.41 -19.10
CA GLN A 166 -13.45 5.40 -20.14
C GLN A 166 -14.97 5.58 -20.28
N SER A 167 -15.54 6.40 -19.40
CA SER A 167 -16.83 6.99 -19.64
C SER A 167 -16.63 8.03 -20.72
N ASP A 168 -17.18 7.80 -21.92
CA ASP A 168 -17.26 8.80 -23.00
C ASP A 168 -18.29 9.91 -22.67
N ASP A 169 -18.69 10.05 -21.40
CA ASP A 169 -19.62 11.08 -20.93
C ASP A 169 -18.84 12.30 -20.39
N PRO A 170 -18.95 13.50 -20.99
CA PRO A 170 -18.24 14.69 -20.56
C PRO A 170 -18.55 15.19 -19.14
N GLN A 171 -19.49 14.57 -18.41
CA GLN A 171 -19.89 15.00 -17.06
C GLN A 171 -19.54 14.05 -15.92
N ASP A 172 -18.86 12.93 -16.16
CA ASP A 172 -18.57 11.98 -15.07
C ASP A 172 -17.28 12.33 -14.32
N TYR A 173 -17.36 13.34 -13.45
CA TYR A 173 -16.28 13.75 -12.55
C TYR A 173 -16.54 13.33 -11.11
N THR A 174 -16.85 12.05 -10.84
CA THR A 174 -16.89 11.58 -9.45
C THR A 174 -16.33 10.16 -9.22
N THR A 175 -15.01 10.01 -9.35
CA THR A 175 -14.27 9.01 -8.55
C THR A 175 -13.04 9.64 -7.89
N ASN A 176 -13.29 10.69 -7.11
CA ASN A 176 -12.47 11.04 -5.96
C ASN A 176 -13.43 11.57 -4.91
N GLY A 177 -13.45 10.94 -3.73
CA GLY A 177 -14.29 11.38 -2.60
C GLY A 177 -14.19 12.89 -2.40
N LYS A 178 -15.32 13.50 -2.02
CA LYS A 178 -15.49 14.94 -1.84
C LYS A 178 -14.22 15.58 -1.28
N ARG A 179 -13.54 16.37 -2.10
CA ARG A 179 -12.50 17.31 -1.68
C ARG A 179 -13.08 18.13 -0.53
N PHE A 180 -12.56 17.96 0.67
CA PHE A 180 -12.73 18.95 1.73
C PHE A 180 -12.11 20.26 1.23
N THR A 181 -12.95 21.14 0.67
CA THR A 181 -12.58 22.53 0.41
C THR A 181 -12.58 23.26 1.74
N ILE A 182 -11.37 23.41 2.25
CA ILE A 182 -10.99 24.29 3.35
C ILE A 182 -11.26 25.74 2.89
N PHE A 183 -11.96 26.51 3.74
CA PHE A 183 -12.20 27.96 3.67
C PHE A 183 -12.99 28.52 2.47
N SER A 184 -14.28 28.76 2.70
CA SER A 184 -14.99 29.89 2.09
C SER A 184 -15.74 30.66 3.17
N TRP A 185 -15.14 31.76 3.65
CA TRP A 185 -15.84 32.78 4.42
C TRP A 185 -16.83 33.51 3.49
N PRO A 186 -18.11 33.68 3.86
CA PRO A 186 -19.04 34.48 3.07
C PRO A 186 -18.81 35.98 3.35
N MET A 187 -18.31 36.70 2.34
CA MET A 187 -18.31 38.16 2.30
C MET A 187 -19.63 38.62 1.67
N SER A 188 -20.65 38.89 2.49
CA SER A 188 -21.77 39.79 2.15
C SER A 188 -22.71 39.95 3.34
N ASN A 189 -22.52 41.02 4.11
CA ASN A 189 -23.58 41.78 4.78
C ASN A 189 -22.95 43.00 5.47
N LEU A 190 -22.83 44.10 4.74
CA LEU A 190 -22.70 45.45 5.30
C LEU A 190 -23.83 46.28 4.69
N PRO A 191 -24.81 46.73 5.47
CA PRO A 191 -25.73 47.76 5.00
C PRO A 191 -25.01 49.12 5.02
N SER A 192 -25.32 49.92 4.00
CA SER A 192 -24.97 51.35 3.87
C SER A 192 -25.58 52.21 4.98
#